data_AF-A0A7Y3FD25-F1
#
_entry.id   AF-A0A7Y3FD25-F1
#
_cell.length_a   1.000
_cell.length_b   1.000
_cell.length_c   1.000
_cell.angle_alpha   90.00
_cell.angle_beta   90.00
_cell.angle_gamma   90.00
#
_symmetry.space_group_name_H-M   'P 1'
#
loop_
_entity.id
_entity.type
_entity.pdbx_description
1 polymer ?
#
loop_
_entity_poly.entity_id
_entity_poly.type
_entity_poly.pdbx_seq_one_letter_code
_entity_poly.pdbx_strand_id
1 'polypeptide(L)'
;ATNGDARVFDAVMFATGRAPNSHGLGLQALGVEINRRGAIEVDDYSKTAVDNIYAIGDVTDRIQLTPVAIREGMAFTETVYKNNPTKPDHELVASAVFTQPELGTVGLTEEQAREIEPIDVYCTSFRPMRSAFAGSPDRVLMKLVVSKESRVVLGCQIVAEGAGELIQMVGIAIKAGLTKEDFDRTCAVHPTMSEELVTMQNPVRSA
;
A
#
# COMPACT_ATOMS: atom_id res chain seq x y z
N ALA A 1 -4.34 28.83 -3.84
CA ALA A 1 -5.10 30.02 -4.29
C ALA A 1 -6.58 29.67 -4.26
N THR A 2 -7.45 30.55 -3.72
CA THR A 2 -8.91 30.35 -3.76
C THR A 2 -9.43 30.80 -5.13
N ASN A 3 -10.49 30.18 -5.66
CA ASN A 3 -11.15 30.63 -6.88
C ASN A 3 -12.19 31.75 -6.63
N GLY A 4 -12.35 32.22 -5.38
CA GLY A 4 -13.25 33.32 -5.01
C GLY A 4 -14.71 32.91 -4.79
N ASP A 5 -15.06 31.65 -4.95
CA ASP A 5 -16.44 31.17 -4.78
C ASP A 5 -16.83 31.03 -3.30
N ALA A 6 -18.03 31.47 -2.95
CA ALA A 6 -18.63 31.27 -1.63
C ALA A 6 -19.85 30.36 -1.72
N ARG A 7 -19.93 29.36 -0.84
CA ARG A 7 -21.07 28.43 -0.71
C ARG A 7 -21.36 28.17 0.76
N VAL A 8 -22.63 27.88 1.07
CA VAL A 8 -23.09 27.54 2.43
C VAL A 8 -23.32 26.04 2.51
N PHE A 9 -22.85 25.42 3.59
CA PHE A 9 -23.01 24.00 3.90
C PHE A 9 -23.37 23.85 5.38
N ASP A 10 -24.05 22.77 5.76
CA ASP A 10 -24.38 22.49 7.16
C ASP A 10 -23.13 22.06 7.96
N ALA A 11 -22.18 21.39 7.30
CA ALA A 11 -20.93 20.95 7.91
C ALA A 11 -19.78 20.94 6.88
N VAL A 12 -18.56 21.08 7.38
CA VAL A 12 -17.31 21.00 6.61
C VAL A 12 -16.36 20.04 7.32
N MET A 13 -15.93 18.99 6.62
CA MET A 13 -14.99 17.99 7.15
C MET A 13 -13.59 18.23 6.57
N PHE A 14 -12.58 18.27 7.44
CA PHE A 14 -11.17 18.40 7.05
C PHE A 14 -10.50 17.02 7.08
N ALA A 15 -10.19 16.48 5.91
CA ALA A 15 -9.42 15.25 5.74
C ALA A 15 -8.03 15.57 5.13
N THR A 16 -7.32 16.53 5.72
CA THR A 16 -6.09 17.13 5.14
C THR A 16 -4.79 16.45 5.58
N GLY A 17 -4.86 15.34 6.33
CA GLY A 17 -3.71 14.60 6.83
C GLY A 17 -3.74 14.39 8.35
N ARG A 18 -2.67 13.78 8.87
CA ARG A 18 -2.46 13.48 10.29
C ARG A 18 -1.10 14.00 10.73
N ALA A 19 -1.02 14.57 11.92
CA ALA A 19 0.24 15.00 12.52
C ALA A 19 0.66 13.99 13.61
N PRO A 20 1.95 13.60 13.68
CA PRO A 20 2.48 12.83 14.80
C PRO A 20 2.18 13.48 16.15
N ASN A 21 1.74 12.68 17.13
CA ASN A 21 1.45 13.15 18.48
C ASN A 21 2.69 13.08 19.39
N SER A 22 3.71 13.89 19.11
CA SER A 22 4.99 13.91 19.84
C SER A 22 5.17 15.12 20.76
N HIS A 23 4.34 16.16 20.60
CA HIS A 23 4.44 17.41 21.34
C HIS A 23 4.01 17.24 22.81
N GLY A 24 4.67 17.96 23.71
CA GLY A 24 4.32 17.96 25.14
C GLY A 24 4.80 16.74 25.93
N LEU A 25 5.54 15.82 25.31
CA LEU A 25 6.03 14.59 25.93
C LEU A 25 7.39 14.73 26.63
N GLY A 26 8.04 15.90 26.57
CA GLY A 26 9.36 16.13 27.16
C GLY A 26 10.53 15.43 26.43
N LEU A 27 10.27 14.85 25.25
CA LEU A 27 11.23 14.03 24.47
C LEU A 27 12.53 14.77 24.13
N GLN A 28 12.46 16.04 23.73
CA GLN A 28 13.65 16.83 23.37
C GLN A 28 14.59 17.03 24.56
N ALA A 29 14.06 17.17 25.79
CA ALA A 29 14.87 17.29 27.00
C ALA A 29 15.62 15.99 27.34
N LEU A 30 15.15 14.85 26.81
CA LEU A 30 15.79 13.54 26.93
C LEU A 30 16.82 13.27 25.83
N GLY A 31 16.95 14.15 24.83
CA GLY A 31 17.82 13.96 23.67
C GLY A 31 17.17 13.18 22.51
N VAL A 32 15.85 12.97 22.54
CA VAL A 32 15.14 12.36 21.40
C VAL A 32 14.93 13.41 20.32
N GLU A 33 15.32 13.08 19.10
CA GLU A 33 15.21 13.94 17.94
C GLU A 33 13.80 13.90 17.34
N ILE A 34 13.27 15.08 17.00
CA ILE A 34 11.95 15.26 16.40
C ILE A 34 12.12 16.11 15.15
N ASN A 35 11.67 15.60 14.00
CA ASN A 35 11.83 16.28 12.73
C ASN A 35 10.83 17.44 12.56
N ARG A 36 11.00 18.21 11.48
CA ARG A 36 10.13 19.37 11.17
C ARG A 36 8.63 19.06 11.01
N ARG A 37 8.26 17.79 10.79
CA ARG A 37 6.86 17.32 10.68
C ARG A 37 6.31 16.83 12.02
N GLY A 38 7.09 16.92 13.10
CA GLY A 38 6.73 16.42 14.43
C GLY A 38 7.01 14.92 14.60
N ALA A 39 7.62 14.23 13.65
CA ALA A 39 7.87 12.80 13.77
C ALA A 39 9.12 12.52 14.62
N ILE A 40 9.07 11.48 15.44
CA ILE A 40 10.25 10.99 16.17
C ILE A 40 11.18 10.30 15.18
N GLU A 41 12.43 10.75 15.13
CA GLU A 41 13.44 10.14 14.26
C GLU A 41 13.90 8.80 14.87
N VAL A 42 13.90 7.78 14.02
CA VAL A 42 14.29 6.42 14.40
C VAL A 42 15.15 5.77 13.32
N ASP A 43 16.01 4.85 13.73
CA ASP A 43 16.75 3.98 12.83
C ASP A 43 15.86 2.84 12.26
N ASP A 44 16.49 1.97 11.47
CA ASP A 44 15.83 0.80 10.88
C ASP A 44 15.30 -0.21 11.91
N TYR A 45 15.74 -0.16 13.17
CA TYR A 45 15.27 -1.02 14.25
C TYR A 45 14.28 -0.29 15.17
N SER A 46 13.76 0.86 14.74
CA SER A 46 12.83 1.72 15.50
C SER A 46 13.43 2.33 16.76
N LYS A 47 14.75 2.40 16.85
CA LYS A 47 15.50 3.01 17.96
C LYS A 47 15.69 4.50 17.74
N THR A 48 15.50 5.31 18.77
CA THR A 48 15.80 6.75 18.71
C THR A 48 17.29 7.02 18.92
N ALA A 49 17.72 8.29 18.89
CA ALA A 49 19.06 8.71 19.29
C ALA A 49 19.43 8.36 20.75
N VAL A 50 18.45 8.03 21.59
CA VAL A 50 18.64 7.63 23.00
C VAL A 50 18.52 6.12 23.12
N ASP A 51 19.56 5.47 23.65
CA ASP A 51 19.75 4.01 23.57
C ASP A 51 18.64 3.13 24.15
N ASN A 52 17.87 3.65 25.10
CA ASN A 52 16.78 2.93 25.76
C ASN A 52 15.38 3.47 25.40
N ILE A 53 15.28 4.34 24.39
CA ILE A 53 14.02 4.91 23.91
C ILE A 53 13.80 4.50 22.45
N TYR A 54 12.59 3.99 22.19
CA TYR A 54 12.15 3.49 20.89
C TYR A 54 10.81 4.15 20.52
N ALA A 55 10.50 4.22 19.23
CA ALA A 55 9.23 4.73 18.73
C ALA A 55 8.75 3.90 17.52
N ILE A 56 7.46 3.58 17.48
CA ILE A 56 6.81 2.80 16.42
C ILE A 56 5.45 3.41 16.04
N GLY A 57 4.93 3.01 14.89
CA GLY A 57 3.66 3.45 14.33
C GLY A 57 3.70 4.90 13.85
N ASP A 58 2.51 5.52 13.82
CA ASP A 58 2.27 6.83 13.22
C ASP A 58 3.19 7.95 13.73
N VAL A 59 3.71 7.85 14.96
CA VAL A 59 4.60 8.89 15.53
C VAL A 59 5.96 8.98 14.80
N THR A 60 6.34 7.92 14.07
CA THR A 60 7.57 7.86 13.27
C THR A 60 7.40 8.43 11.86
N ASP A 61 6.15 8.66 11.42
CA ASP A 61 5.81 9.16 10.08
C ASP A 61 6.41 8.31 8.93
N ARG A 62 6.57 7.00 9.17
CA ARG A 62 6.93 5.99 8.16
C ARG A 62 5.70 5.58 7.35
N ILE A 63 5.08 4.43 7.64
CA ILE A 63 3.82 4.00 7.01
C ILE A 63 2.72 4.01 8.07
N GLN A 64 1.72 4.88 7.90
CA GLN A 64 0.64 5.13 8.86
C GLN A 64 -0.48 4.08 8.74
N LEU A 65 -0.15 2.82 8.98
CA LEU A 65 -1.09 1.69 8.93
C LEU A 65 -0.95 0.79 10.17
N THR A 66 -2.09 0.40 10.73
CA THR A 66 -2.15 -0.51 11.90
C THR A 66 -1.32 -1.79 11.74
N PRO A 67 -1.40 -2.58 10.64
CA PRO A 67 -0.58 -3.78 10.51
C PRO A 67 0.92 -3.48 10.46
N VAL A 68 1.34 -2.30 9.97
CA VAL A 68 2.75 -1.89 10.01
C VAL A 68 3.18 -1.62 11.44
N ALA A 69 2.42 -0.83 12.20
CA ALA A 69 2.72 -0.57 13.61
C ALA A 69 2.80 -1.86 14.45
N ILE A 70 1.92 -2.84 14.18
CA ILE A 70 1.97 -4.17 14.82
C ILE A 70 3.29 -4.87 14.47
N ARG A 71 3.68 -4.90 13.18
CA ARG A 71 4.93 -5.53 12.73
C ARG A 71 6.17 -4.84 13.31
N GLU A 72 6.17 -3.52 13.41
CA GLU A 72 7.22 -2.75 14.08
C GLU A 72 7.33 -3.11 15.58
N GLY A 73 6.20 -3.27 16.28
CA GLY A 73 6.18 -3.72 17.67
C GLY A 73 6.67 -5.16 17.86
N MET A 74 6.36 -6.06 16.92
CA MET A 74 6.91 -7.41 16.90
C MET A 74 8.44 -7.40 16.66
N ALA A 75 8.90 -6.61 15.69
CA ALA A 75 10.32 -6.44 15.37
C ALA A 75 11.12 -5.84 16.55
N PHE A 76 10.53 -4.88 17.26
CA PHE A 76 11.06 -4.35 18.51
C PHE A 76 11.21 -5.45 19.57
N THR A 77 10.19 -6.30 19.74
CA THR A 77 10.20 -7.39 20.73
C THR A 77 11.31 -8.40 20.43
N GLU A 78 11.47 -8.79 19.16
CA GLU A 78 12.57 -9.67 18.72
C GLU A 78 13.94 -9.04 19.03
N THR A 79 14.10 -7.77 18.69
CA THR A 79 15.36 -7.03 18.84
C THR A 79 15.75 -6.85 20.30
N VAL A 80 14.84 -6.34 21.13
CA VAL A 80 15.16 -5.88 22.49
C VAL A 80 15.07 -7.00 23.52
N TYR A 81 14.10 -7.92 23.38
CA TYR A 81 13.84 -8.93 24.42
C TYR A 81 14.28 -10.34 24.04
N LYS A 82 14.49 -10.62 22.75
CA LYS A 82 14.87 -11.96 22.27
C LYS A 82 16.29 -12.04 21.70
N ASN A 83 17.06 -10.94 21.75
CA ASN A 83 18.41 -10.86 21.18
C ASN A 83 18.47 -11.29 19.70
N ASN A 84 17.40 -11.00 18.95
CA ASN A 84 17.28 -11.32 17.53
C ASN A 84 17.00 -10.01 16.75
N PRO A 85 18.05 -9.22 16.43
CA PRO A 85 17.89 -7.93 15.77
C PRO A 85 17.09 -8.06 14.47
N THR A 86 15.87 -7.55 14.49
CA THR A 86 14.88 -7.68 13.41
C THR A 86 14.43 -6.30 13.00
N LYS A 87 14.65 -5.96 11.72
CA LYS A 87 14.10 -4.73 11.12
C LYS A 87 12.66 -5.00 10.66
N PRO A 88 11.71 -4.07 10.86
CA PRO A 88 10.41 -4.16 10.21
C PRO A 88 10.58 -4.00 8.69
N ASP A 89 9.90 -4.85 7.94
CA ASP A 89 9.88 -4.82 6.49
C ASP A 89 8.77 -3.88 6.00
N HIS A 90 9.18 -2.74 5.44
CA HIS A 90 8.31 -1.70 4.88
C HIS A 90 8.15 -1.80 3.37
N GLU A 91 8.78 -2.78 2.72
CA GLU A 91 8.63 -2.98 1.29
C GLU A 91 7.30 -3.66 0.99
N LEU A 92 6.73 -3.39 -0.18
CA LEU A 92 5.58 -4.14 -0.73
C LEU A 92 4.41 -4.30 0.27
N VAL A 93 4.14 -3.28 1.09
CA VAL A 93 3.02 -3.27 2.03
C VAL A 93 1.73 -3.11 1.24
N ALA A 94 0.90 -4.15 1.23
CA ALA A 94 -0.44 -4.08 0.66
C ALA A 94 -1.34 -3.19 1.53
N SER A 95 -2.21 -2.42 0.87
CA SER A 95 -3.17 -1.53 1.53
C SER A 95 -4.46 -1.42 0.75
N ALA A 96 -5.51 -0.90 1.41
CA ALA A 96 -6.80 -0.67 0.80
C ALA A 96 -7.37 0.69 1.21
N VAL A 97 -8.17 1.27 0.33
CA VAL A 97 -9.00 2.46 0.58
C VAL A 97 -10.46 2.05 0.39
N PHE A 98 -11.25 2.19 1.45
CA PHE A 98 -12.63 1.71 1.51
C PHE A 98 -13.63 2.74 0.95
N THR A 99 -13.43 3.12 -0.32
CA THR A 99 -14.42 3.86 -1.12
C THR A 99 -15.52 2.92 -1.64
N GLN A 100 -16.47 3.46 -2.41
CA GLN A 100 -17.48 2.69 -3.12
C GLN A 100 -17.29 2.86 -4.64
N PRO A 101 -16.73 1.87 -5.38
CA PRO A 101 -16.13 0.61 -4.89
C PRO A 101 -14.77 0.81 -4.19
N GLU A 102 -14.26 -0.23 -3.53
CA GLU A 102 -12.96 -0.21 -2.83
C GLU A 102 -11.79 -0.14 -3.81
N LEU A 103 -10.65 0.35 -3.34
CA LEU A 103 -9.35 0.26 -3.99
C LEU A 103 -8.41 -0.61 -3.14
N GLY A 104 -7.77 -1.60 -3.74
CA GLY A 104 -6.65 -2.34 -3.17
C GLY A 104 -5.37 -2.09 -3.97
N THR A 105 -4.24 -1.90 -3.30
CA THR A 105 -2.95 -1.74 -3.97
C THR A 105 -1.78 -2.37 -3.20
N VAL A 106 -0.80 -2.88 -3.94
CA VAL A 106 0.52 -3.29 -3.44
C VAL A 106 1.60 -2.97 -4.48
N GLY A 107 2.81 -2.66 -4.02
CA GLY A 107 3.96 -2.40 -4.88
C GLY A 107 3.90 -1.06 -5.61
N LEU A 108 4.59 -0.98 -6.75
CA LEU A 108 4.78 0.27 -7.49
C LEU A 108 3.56 0.65 -8.34
N THR A 109 3.34 1.95 -8.47
CA THR A 109 2.50 2.52 -9.54
C THR A 109 3.22 2.46 -10.89
N GLU A 110 2.47 2.67 -11.96
CA GLU A 110 3.01 2.69 -13.33
C GLU A 110 4.04 3.83 -13.50
N GLU A 111 3.77 4.98 -12.91
CA GLU A 111 4.62 6.17 -12.92
C GLU A 111 5.92 5.91 -12.14
N GLN A 112 5.83 5.40 -10.91
CA GLN A 112 7.01 5.09 -10.10
C GLN A 112 7.90 4.03 -10.74
N ALA A 113 7.31 2.98 -11.32
CA ALA A 113 8.10 1.91 -11.91
C ALA A 113 8.85 2.37 -13.18
N ARG A 114 8.25 3.26 -13.99
CA ARG A 114 8.89 3.85 -15.18
C ARG A 114 10.10 4.72 -14.88
N GLU A 115 10.13 5.33 -13.70
CA GLU A 115 11.31 6.10 -13.25
C GLU A 115 12.50 5.20 -12.93
N ILE A 116 12.25 3.91 -12.71
CA ILE A 116 13.24 2.92 -12.29
C ILE A 116 13.68 2.06 -13.48
N GLU A 117 12.74 1.49 -14.23
CA GLU A 117 13.02 0.56 -15.33
C GLU A 117 11.92 0.56 -16.42
N PRO A 118 12.21 0.02 -17.62
CA PRO A 118 11.18 -0.24 -18.62
C PRO A 118 10.15 -1.28 -18.12
N ILE A 119 8.87 -1.00 -18.36
CA ILE A 119 7.76 -1.81 -17.84
C ILE A 119 6.72 -2.16 -18.92
N ASP A 120 6.04 -3.27 -18.66
CA ASP A 120 4.79 -3.65 -19.32
C ASP A 120 3.62 -3.47 -18.34
N VAL A 121 2.52 -2.91 -18.84
CA VAL A 121 1.31 -2.69 -18.06
C VAL A 121 0.20 -3.56 -18.61
N TYR A 122 -0.32 -4.45 -17.77
CA TYR A 122 -1.48 -5.27 -18.07
C TYR A 122 -2.68 -4.66 -17.35
N CYS A 123 -3.77 -4.44 -18.05
CA CYS A 123 -4.95 -3.80 -17.48
C CYS A 123 -6.21 -4.37 -18.09
N THR A 124 -7.19 -4.68 -17.26
CA THR A 124 -8.54 -5.06 -17.68
C THR A 124 -9.56 -4.17 -17.00
N SER A 125 -10.69 -3.96 -17.67
CA SER A 125 -11.86 -3.35 -17.07
C SER A 125 -13.12 -3.98 -17.62
N PHE A 126 -13.98 -4.46 -16.73
CA PHE A 126 -15.15 -5.24 -17.09
C PHE A 126 -16.29 -4.99 -16.09
N ARG A 127 -17.50 -5.44 -16.46
CA ARG A 127 -18.65 -5.45 -15.55
C ARG A 127 -18.71 -6.81 -14.86
N PRO A 128 -18.65 -6.89 -13.52
CA PRO A 128 -18.71 -8.17 -12.85
C PRO A 128 -20.12 -8.77 -13.00
N MET A 129 -20.19 -10.09 -13.16
CA MET A 129 -21.44 -10.80 -13.42
C MET A 129 -22.54 -10.48 -12.39
N ARG A 130 -22.15 -10.35 -11.11
CA ARG A 130 -23.05 -10.02 -9.99
C ARG A 130 -23.84 -8.72 -10.23
N SER A 131 -23.18 -7.67 -10.71
CA SER A 131 -23.80 -6.35 -10.87
C SER A 131 -24.33 -6.11 -12.29
N ALA A 132 -23.84 -6.86 -13.28
CA ALA A 132 -24.29 -6.79 -14.66
C ALA A 132 -25.80 -7.03 -14.82
N PHE A 133 -26.36 -8.00 -14.09
CA PHE A 133 -27.81 -8.26 -14.09
C PHE A 133 -28.63 -7.21 -13.33
N ALA A 134 -28.00 -6.48 -12.40
CA ALA A 134 -28.64 -5.43 -11.62
C ALA A 134 -28.61 -4.05 -12.31
N GLY A 135 -28.03 -3.94 -13.51
CA GLY A 135 -27.96 -2.70 -14.27
C GLY A 135 -27.01 -1.64 -13.70
N SER A 136 -26.14 -2.01 -12.76
CA SER A 136 -25.16 -1.06 -12.21
C SER A 136 -24.18 -0.59 -13.31
N PRO A 137 -23.83 0.71 -13.36
CA PRO A 137 -22.80 1.21 -14.25
C PRO A 137 -21.38 0.86 -13.78
N ASP A 138 -21.22 0.36 -12.55
CA ASP A 138 -19.92 0.14 -11.91
C ASP A 138 -19.08 -0.87 -12.69
N ARG A 139 -17.78 -0.58 -12.78
CA ARG A 139 -16.80 -1.44 -13.44
C ARG A 139 -15.72 -1.84 -12.46
N VAL A 140 -15.24 -3.05 -12.64
CA VAL A 140 -13.97 -3.49 -12.06
C VAL A 140 -12.84 -2.93 -12.90
N LEU A 141 -11.73 -2.59 -12.24
CA LEU A 141 -10.45 -2.33 -12.88
C LEU A 141 -9.38 -3.13 -12.15
N MET A 142 -8.54 -3.84 -12.90
CA MET A 142 -7.36 -4.51 -12.36
C MET A 142 -6.17 -4.16 -13.23
N LYS A 143 -5.04 -3.86 -12.60
CA LYS A 143 -3.79 -3.48 -13.25
C LYS A 143 -2.62 -4.25 -12.63
N LEU A 144 -1.75 -4.79 -13.48
CA LEU A 144 -0.43 -5.31 -13.11
C LEU A 144 0.65 -4.44 -13.77
N VAL A 145 1.66 -4.10 -12.99
CA VAL A 145 2.89 -3.43 -13.43
C VAL A 145 3.99 -4.48 -13.44
N VAL A 146 4.63 -4.71 -14.58
CA VAL A 146 5.56 -5.83 -14.78
C VAL A 146 6.88 -5.30 -15.33
N SER A 147 8.00 -5.73 -14.75
CA SER A 147 9.35 -5.46 -15.29
C SER A 147 9.49 -6.05 -16.69
N LYS A 148 9.99 -5.29 -17.66
CA LYS A 148 10.29 -5.86 -19.00
C LYS A 148 11.51 -6.76 -18.99
N GLU A 149 12.48 -6.48 -18.12
CA GLU A 149 13.72 -7.25 -18.05
C GLU A 149 13.51 -8.58 -17.34
N SER A 150 12.98 -8.53 -16.11
CA SER A 150 12.88 -9.70 -15.24
C SER A 150 11.54 -10.42 -15.31
N ARG A 151 10.52 -9.79 -15.90
CA ARG A 151 9.12 -10.24 -15.89
C ARG A 151 8.48 -10.30 -14.50
N VAL A 152 9.16 -9.85 -13.45
CA VAL A 152 8.61 -9.76 -12.09
C VAL A 152 7.44 -8.77 -12.06
N VAL A 153 6.37 -9.14 -11.35
CA VAL A 153 5.25 -8.22 -11.09
C VAL A 153 5.67 -7.23 -9.99
N LEU A 154 5.88 -5.97 -10.37
CA LEU A 154 6.35 -4.89 -9.51
C LEU A 154 5.22 -4.24 -8.70
N GLY A 155 3.98 -4.35 -9.16
CA GLY A 155 2.83 -3.74 -8.50
C GLY A 155 1.49 -4.22 -9.04
N CYS A 156 0.46 -4.08 -8.21
CA CYS A 156 -0.92 -4.37 -8.56
C CYS A 156 -1.87 -3.32 -7.98
N GLN A 157 -2.87 -2.94 -8.77
CA GLN A 157 -3.96 -2.08 -8.36
C GLN A 157 -5.30 -2.69 -8.77
N ILE A 158 -6.25 -2.76 -7.83
CA ILE A 158 -7.58 -3.34 -8.01
C ILE A 158 -8.61 -2.32 -7.54
N VAL A 159 -9.57 -1.97 -8.39
CA VAL A 159 -10.76 -1.21 -8.01
C VAL A 159 -11.97 -2.12 -8.22
N ALA A 160 -12.56 -2.58 -7.12
CA ALA A 160 -13.64 -3.56 -7.13
C ALA A 160 -14.33 -3.64 -5.76
N GLU A 161 -15.51 -4.25 -5.69
CA GLU A 161 -16.05 -4.73 -4.41
C GLU A 161 -15.13 -5.83 -3.85
N GLY A 162 -14.72 -5.72 -2.59
CA GLY A 162 -13.78 -6.68 -1.98
C GLY A 162 -12.34 -6.56 -2.48
N ALA A 163 -11.93 -5.40 -3.01
CA ALA A 163 -10.56 -5.18 -3.45
C ALA A 163 -9.54 -5.36 -2.30
N GLY A 164 -9.91 -5.05 -1.05
CA GLY A 164 -9.08 -5.28 0.12
C GLY A 164 -8.74 -6.76 0.37
N GLU A 165 -9.72 -7.65 0.17
CA GLU A 165 -9.53 -9.10 0.31
C GLU A 165 -8.65 -9.65 -0.83
N LEU A 166 -8.90 -9.20 -2.06
CA LEU A 166 -8.14 -9.63 -3.24
C LEU A 166 -6.68 -9.20 -3.16
N ILE A 167 -6.42 -7.95 -2.79
CA ILE A 167 -5.06 -7.41 -2.78
C ILE A 167 -4.18 -8.06 -1.72
N GLN A 168 -4.75 -8.54 -0.60
CA GLN A 168 -4.01 -9.27 0.41
C GLN A 168 -3.37 -10.54 -0.17
N MET A 169 -4.12 -11.27 -1.01
CA MET A 169 -3.61 -12.47 -1.67
C MET A 169 -2.56 -12.15 -2.72
N VAL A 170 -2.77 -11.10 -3.52
CA VAL A 170 -1.79 -10.63 -4.52
C VAL A 170 -0.51 -10.12 -3.85
N GLY A 171 -0.63 -9.49 -2.67
CA GLY A 171 0.52 -9.04 -1.88
C GLY A 171 1.49 -10.16 -1.53
N ILE A 172 0.99 -11.38 -1.28
CA ILE A 172 1.84 -12.56 -1.05
C ILE A 172 2.65 -12.90 -2.32
N ALA A 173 2.00 -12.93 -3.48
CA ALA A 173 2.63 -13.23 -4.75
C ALA A 173 3.71 -12.20 -5.12
N ILE A 174 3.41 -10.91 -4.96
CA ILE A 174 4.35 -9.83 -5.26
C ILE A 174 5.51 -9.82 -4.26
N LYS A 175 5.25 -10.04 -2.97
CA LYS A 175 6.31 -10.18 -1.95
C LYS A 175 7.22 -11.39 -2.21
N ALA A 176 6.70 -12.45 -2.83
CA ALA A 176 7.49 -13.61 -3.27
C ALA A 176 8.28 -13.37 -4.57
N GLY A 177 8.13 -12.21 -5.22
CA GLY A 177 8.84 -11.88 -6.45
C GLY A 177 8.37 -12.67 -7.67
N LEU A 178 7.10 -13.09 -7.69
CA LEU A 178 6.57 -13.91 -8.79
C LEU A 178 6.53 -13.13 -10.12
N THR A 179 6.78 -13.84 -11.20
CA THR A 179 6.75 -13.27 -12.56
C THR A 179 5.35 -13.26 -13.14
N LYS A 180 5.16 -12.52 -14.23
CA LYS A 180 3.91 -12.54 -15.00
C LYS A 180 3.56 -13.94 -15.49
N GLU A 181 4.57 -14.74 -15.84
CA GLU A 181 4.40 -16.13 -16.27
C GLU A 181 3.94 -17.04 -15.10
N ASP A 182 4.32 -16.74 -13.86
CA ASP A 182 3.79 -17.43 -12.67
C ASP A 182 2.29 -17.17 -12.47
N PHE A 183 1.84 -15.95 -12.77
CA PHE A 183 0.41 -15.61 -12.79
C PHE A 183 -0.29 -16.38 -13.92
N ASP A 184 0.24 -16.36 -15.15
CA ASP A 184 -0.40 -16.96 -16.32
C ASP A 184 -0.49 -18.48 -16.30
N ARG A 185 0.48 -19.15 -15.69
CA ARG A 185 0.42 -20.61 -15.53
C ARG A 185 -0.56 -21.05 -14.45
N THR A 186 -1.09 -20.13 -13.65
CA THR A 186 -2.06 -20.43 -12.59
C THR A 186 -3.45 -20.59 -13.21
N CYS A 187 -4.08 -21.75 -13.00
CA CYS A 187 -5.41 -22.02 -13.52
C CYS A 187 -6.46 -21.10 -12.90
N ALA A 188 -7.28 -20.47 -13.74
CA ALA A 188 -8.38 -19.61 -13.34
C ALA A 188 -9.47 -20.36 -12.55
N VAL A 189 -10.02 -19.69 -11.54
CA VAL A 189 -11.25 -20.13 -10.86
C VAL A 189 -12.43 -19.40 -11.51
N HIS A 190 -13.27 -20.14 -12.23
CA HIS A 190 -14.39 -19.57 -12.98
C HIS A 190 -15.75 -19.92 -12.36
N PRO A 191 -16.69 -18.97 -12.20
CA PRO A 191 -16.56 -17.53 -12.46
C PRO A 191 -16.11 -16.74 -11.22
N THR A 192 -15.04 -15.94 -11.32
CA THR A 192 -14.61 -15.01 -10.27
C THR A 192 -14.04 -13.71 -10.85
N MET A 193 -14.08 -12.59 -10.14
CA MET A 193 -13.35 -11.39 -10.58
C MET A 193 -11.84 -11.62 -10.55
N SER A 194 -11.35 -12.40 -9.58
CA SER A 194 -9.93 -12.69 -9.39
C SER A 194 -9.29 -13.46 -10.53
N GLU A 195 -10.08 -14.21 -11.32
CA GLU A 195 -9.54 -14.95 -12.46
C GLU A 195 -8.91 -14.03 -13.52
N GLU A 196 -9.37 -12.78 -13.59
CA GLU A 196 -8.83 -11.77 -14.51
C GLU A 196 -7.36 -11.44 -14.24
N LEU A 197 -6.87 -11.62 -13.00
CA LEU A 197 -5.45 -11.42 -12.68
C LEU A 197 -4.53 -12.44 -13.35
N VAL A 198 -5.05 -13.61 -13.73
CA VAL A 198 -4.28 -14.72 -14.32
C VAL A 198 -4.60 -14.94 -15.81
N THR A 199 -5.38 -14.06 -16.43
CA THR A 199 -5.80 -14.18 -17.84
C THR A 199 -5.46 -12.98 -18.72
N MET A 200 -4.78 -11.95 -18.18
CA MET A 200 -4.32 -10.80 -18.97
C MET A 200 -3.18 -11.19 -19.92
N GLN A 201 -3.47 -11.47 -21.19
CA GLN A 201 -2.46 -12.01 -22.12
C GLN A 201 -1.47 -10.96 -22.64
N ASN A 202 -1.95 -9.79 -23.04
CA ASN A 202 -1.14 -8.78 -23.72
C ASN A 202 -1.06 -7.49 -22.89
N PRO A 203 0.10 -6.82 -22.86
CA PRO A 203 0.20 -5.51 -22.24
C PRO A 203 -0.63 -4.50 -23.02
N VAL A 204 -1.35 -3.62 -22.31
CA VAL A 204 -2.09 -2.50 -22.92
C VAL A 204 -1.18 -1.31 -23.18
N ARG A 205 -0.05 -1.23 -22.47
CA ARG A 205 0.99 -0.21 -22.61
C ARG A 205 2.34 -0.81 -22.28
N SER A 206 3.36 -0.33 -22.98
CA SER A 206 4.75 -0.65 -22.75
C SER A 206 5.51 0.67 -22.72
N ALA A 207 6.32 0.88 -21.68
CA ALA A 207 7.10 2.10 -21.48
C ALA A 207 8.54 1.78 -21.09
#